data_AF-A0A369RLB1-F1
#
_entry.id   AF-A0A369RLB1-F1
#
_cell.length_a   1.000
_cell.length_b   1.000
_cell.length_c   1.000
_cell.angle_alpha   90.00
_cell.angle_beta   90.00
_cell.angle_gamma   90.00
#
_symmetry.space_group_name_H-M   'P 1'
#
loop_
_entity.id
_entity.type
_entity.pdbx_description
1 polymer ?
#
loop_
_entity_poly.entity_id
_entity_poly.type
_entity_poly.pdbx_seq_one_letter_code
_entity_poly.pdbx_strand_id
1 'polypeptide(L)'
;MSTRPKYPIINVQRKSKPKSFPVTLEEVKSFLRIENDQDDKLISSFIFMATDYAQWHMEKSLVKQTWQVSYEGYIPRRIYLSYGPVNKIILATDKNRKLSYYFSDVGSYIEFFNYLSIIRADVVYEAGYDSVPEQIKLGIMQHVSALYKNRESEVSSHLSEVKKVYSPFREPKVVL
;
A
#
# COMPACT_ATOMS: atom_id res chain seq x y z
N MET A 1 18.37 -7.31 -34.68
CA MET A 1 17.00 -7.01 -34.24
C MET A 1 16.89 -7.42 -32.77
N SER A 2 16.82 -6.45 -31.85
CA SER A 2 16.64 -6.75 -30.42
C SER A 2 15.21 -7.25 -30.21
N THR A 3 15.04 -8.53 -29.91
CA THR A 3 13.75 -9.13 -29.58
C THR A 3 13.27 -8.54 -28.26
N ARG A 4 12.13 -7.82 -28.29
CA ARG A 4 11.53 -7.31 -27.05
C ARG A 4 11.31 -8.46 -26.06
N PRO A 5 11.64 -8.29 -24.77
CA PRO A 5 11.44 -9.35 -23.79
C PRO A 5 9.97 -9.76 -23.74
N LYS A 6 9.73 -11.08 -23.62
CA LYS A 6 8.40 -11.69 -23.66
C LYS A 6 7.53 -11.31 -22.45
N TYR A 7 8.15 -10.81 -21.38
CA TYR A 7 7.50 -10.37 -20.15
C TYR A 7 7.87 -8.92 -19.82
N PRO A 8 6.93 -8.14 -19.23
CA PRO A 8 7.22 -6.81 -18.74
C PRO A 8 8.24 -6.87 -17.59
N ILE A 9 9.19 -5.94 -17.59
CA ILE A 9 9.92 -5.59 -16.38
C ILE A 9 9.05 -4.58 -15.63
N ILE A 10 8.68 -4.89 -14.39
CA ILE A 10 7.78 -4.07 -13.57
C ILE A 10 8.53 -3.60 -12.33
N ASN A 11 8.43 -2.31 -12.02
CA ASN A 11 8.93 -1.73 -10.78
C ASN A 11 7.86 -0.85 -10.14
N VAL A 12 7.62 -1.04 -8.84
CA VAL A 12 6.68 -0.22 -8.06
C VAL A 12 7.47 0.49 -6.96
N GLN A 13 7.38 1.81 -6.88
CA GLN A 13 8.12 2.62 -5.92
C GLN A 13 7.22 3.65 -5.24
N ARG A 14 7.33 3.74 -3.91
CA ARG A 14 6.72 4.84 -3.13
C ARG A 14 7.50 6.13 -3.39
N LYS A 15 6.82 7.18 -3.87
CA LYS A 15 7.41 8.49 -4.19
C LYS A 15 7.28 9.51 -3.07
N SER A 16 6.22 9.41 -2.26
CA SER A 16 6.05 10.21 -1.06
C SER A 16 5.54 9.32 0.08
N LYS A 17 6.02 9.55 1.30
CA LYS A 17 5.50 8.86 2.49
C LYS A 17 4.20 9.55 2.95
N PRO A 18 3.29 8.81 3.61
CA PRO A 18 2.14 9.43 4.26
C PRO A 18 2.59 10.42 5.35
N LYS A 19 1.81 11.48 5.57
CA LYS A 19 2.12 12.54 6.55
C LYS A 19 1.73 12.18 7.99
N SER A 20 0.94 11.13 8.16
CA SER A 20 0.46 10.64 9.45
C SER A 20 0.29 9.12 9.42
N PHE A 21 0.12 8.54 10.59
CA PHE A 21 -0.24 7.14 10.76
C PHE A 21 -1.77 6.96 10.79
N PRO A 22 -2.27 5.75 10.48
CA PRO A 22 -3.70 5.43 10.56
C PRO A 22 -4.25 5.42 12.00
N VAL A 23 -3.39 5.30 13.00
CA VAL A 23 -3.69 5.41 14.44
C VAL A 23 -2.67 6.32 15.10
N THR A 24 -3.07 7.07 16.13
CA THR A 24 -2.18 7.93 16.90
C THR A 24 -1.50 7.17 18.03
N LEU A 25 -0.46 7.77 18.62
CA LEU A 25 0.22 7.23 19.78
C LEU A 25 -0.75 7.12 20.98
N GLU A 26 -1.57 8.16 21.19
CA GLU A 26 -2.55 8.24 22.28
C GLU A 26 -3.64 7.17 22.14
N GLU A 27 -4.16 6.94 20.93
CA GLU A 27 -5.13 5.87 20.66
C GLU A 27 -4.55 4.50 21.05
N VAL A 28 -3.30 4.24 20.67
CA VAL A 28 -2.62 2.98 20.98
C VAL A 28 -2.30 2.87 22.48
N LYS A 29 -1.84 3.94 23.13
CA LYS A 29 -1.59 3.96 24.57
C LYS A 29 -2.86 3.69 25.36
N SER A 30 -3.97 4.31 24.96
CA SER A 30 -5.29 4.05 25.53
C SER A 30 -5.69 2.58 25.36
N PHE A 31 -5.51 2.01 24.16
CA PHE A 31 -5.76 0.59 23.88
C PHE A 31 -4.90 -0.36 24.75
N LEU A 32 -3.64 -0.01 25.00
CA LEU A 32 -2.70 -0.77 25.83
C LEU A 32 -2.84 -0.49 27.33
N ARG A 33 -3.66 0.50 27.74
CA ARG A 33 -3.79 0.99 29.11
C ARG A 33 -2.47 1.51 29.69
N ILE A 34 -1.72 2.27 28.89
CA ILE A 34 -0.45 2.91 29.27
C ILE A 34 -0.69 4.41 29.43
N GLU A 35 -0.39 4.95 30.62
CA GLU A 35 -0.62 6.37 30.93
C GLU A 35 0.66 7.22 30.92
N ASN A 36 1.83 6.62 31.19
CA ASN A 36 3.12 7.30 31.17
C ASN A 36 3.74 7.38 29.76
N ASP A 37 4.84 8.09 29.62
CA ASP A 37 5.53 8.38 28.34
C ASP A 37 6.84 7.60 28.12
N GLN A 38 7.20 6.70 29.04
CA GLN A 38 8.50 5.99 29.00
C GLN A 38 8.70 5.19 27.72
N ASP A 39 7.61 4.59 27.20
CA ASP A 39 7.63 3.73 26.02
C ASP A 39 7.15 4.42 24.74
N ASP A 40 6.94 5.74 24.74
CA ASP A 40 6.34 6.46 23.60
C ASP A 40 7.11 6.26 22.29
N LYS A 41 8.44 6.27 22.36
CA LYS A 41 9.30 6.02 21.19
C LYS A 41 9.19 4.58 20.68
N LEU A 42 9.09 3.63 21.59
CA LEU A 42 8.96 2.21 21.26
C LEU A 42 7.59 1.93 20.62
N ILE A 43 6.52 2.42 21.24
CA ILE A 43 5.16 2.29 20.71
C ILE A 43 5.05 2.95 19.34
N SER A 44 5.62 4.15 19.16
CA SER A 44 5.66 4.81 17.83
C SER A 44 6.38 3.97 16.78
N SER A 45 7.46 3.28 17.14
CA SER A 45 8.19 2.37 16.25
C SER A 45 7.32 1.15 15.87
N PHE A 46 6.57 0.59 16.82
CA PHE A 46 5.62 -0.49 16.53
C PHE A 46 4.45 -0.04 15.67
N ILE A 47 3.93 1.18 15.86
CA ILE A 47 2.89 1.75 14.98
C ILE A 47 3.41 1.83 13.54
N PHE A 48 4.66 2.29 13.35
CA PHE A 48 5.30 2.32 12.04
C PHE A 48 5.40 0.92 11.43
N MET A 49 5.96 -0.04 12.16
CA MET A 49 6.13 -1.42 11.68
C MET A 49 4.80 -2.09 11.35
N ALA A 50 3.81 -1.97 12.24
CA ALA A 50 2.49 -2.54 12.05
C ALA A 50 1.77 -1.93 10.84
N THR A 51 1.89 -0.61 10.66
CA THR A 51 1.32 0.10 9.51
C THR A 51 1.97 -0.35 8.21
N ASP A 52 3.30 -0.41 8.13
CA ASP A 52 4.00 -0.78 6.91
C ASP A 52 3.72 -2.25 6.53
N TYR A 53 3.68 -3.13 7.53
CA TYR A 53 3.31 -4.53 7.35
C TYR A 53 1.87 -4.68 6.82
N ALA A 54 0.91 -3.97 7.41
CA ALA A 54 -0.48 -4.02 7.00
C ALA A 54 -0.62 -3.58 5.53
N GLN A 55 0.02 -2.47 5.16
CA GLN A 55 0.02 -1.96 3.78
C GLN A 55 0.62 -2.96 2.78
N TRP A 56 1.76 -3.56 3.13
CA TRP A 56 2.41 -4.56 2.29
C TRP A 56 1.54 -5.81 2.12
N HIS A 57 0.98 -6.31 3.22
CA HIS A 57 0.18 -7.53 3.20
C HIS A 57 -1.13 -7.36 2.41
N MET A 58 -1.82 -6.23 2.60
CA MET A 58 -3.08 -5.94 1.91
C MET A 58 -2.87 -5.41 0.49
N GLU A 59 -1.65 -5.01 0.14
CA GLU A 59 -1.33 -4.21 -1.05
C GLU A 59 -2.25 -2.97 -1.15
N LYS A 60 -2.41 -2.28 -0.02
CA LYS A 60 -3.21 -1.06 0.10
C LYS A 60 -2.42 0.09 0.72
N SER A 61 -2.67 1.31 0.26
CA SER A 61 -2.24 2.54 0.94
C SER A 61 -3.29 2.91 1.98
N LEU A 62 -2.90 3.01 3.26
CA LEU A 62 -3.84 3.37 4.32
C LEU A 62 -4.08 4.88 4.35
N VAL A 63 -3.00 5.64 4.46
CA VAL A 63 -3.02 7.11 4.43
C VAL A 63 -2.53 7.60 3.07
N LYS A 64 -3.05 8.75 2.63
CA LYS A 64 -2.71 9.38 1.34
C LYS A 64 -1.19 9.48 1.14
N GLN A 65 -0.73 8.88 0.05
CA GLN A 65 0.67 8.85 -0.36
C GLN A 65 0.77 8.66 -1.87
N THR A 66 1.96 8.85 -2.43
CA THR A 66 2.18 8.79 -3.88
C THR A 66 3.01 7.57 -4.25
N TRP A 67 2.59 6.88 -5.30
CA TRP A 67 3.28 5.73 -5.87
C TRP A 67 3.62 5.98 -7.34
N GLN A 68 4.63 5.28 -7.82
CA GLN A 68 4.92 5.14 -9.23
C GLN A 68 4.99 3.66 -9.57
N VAL A 69 4.28 3.25 -10.62
CA VAL A 69 4.54 1.98 -11.29
C VAL A 69 5.20 2.25 -12.64
N SER A 70 6.25 1.49 -12.93
CA SER A 70 7.05 1.57 -14.15
C SER A 70 7.03 0.22 -14.85
N TYR A 71 6.75 0.24 -16.14
CA TYR A 71 6.83 -0.93 -17.03
C TYR A 71 7.84 -0.67 -18.13
N GLU A 72 8.65 -1.67 -18.45
CA GLU A 72 9.59 -1.65 -19.56
C GLU A 72 9.51 -2.94 -20.39
N GLY A 73 9.65 -2.82 -21.72
CA GLY A 73 9.56 -3.95 -22.64
C GLY A 73 8.15 -4.18 -23.17
N TYR A 74 7.52 -5.30 -22.80
CA TYR A 74 6.11 -5.55 -23.16
C TYR A 74 5.19 -4.70 -22.29
N ILE A 75 4.39 -3.80 -22.88
CA ILE A 75 3.45 -2.95 -22.14
C ILE A 75 2.02 -3.43 -22.42
N PRO A 76 1.30 -3.97 -21.42
CA PRO A 76 -0.09 -4.35 -21.62
C PRO A 76 -0.95 -3.10 -21.85
N ARG A 77 -2.05 -3.25 -22.60
CA ARG A 77 -3.03 -2.17 -22.80
C ARG A 77 -3.60 -1.68 -21.45
N ARG A 78 -3.80 -2.60 -20.51
CA ARG A 78 -4.31 -2.33 -19.16
C ARG A 78 -3.24 -2.61 -18.11
N ILE A 79 -3.02 -1.67 -17.21
CA ILE A 79 -2.10 -1.78 -16.08
C ILE A 79 -2.89 -1.61 -14.78
N TYR A 80 -2.85 -2.63 -13.92
CA TYR A 80 -3.39 -2.56 -12.56
C TYR A 80 -2.42 -1.80 -11.66
N LEU A 81 -2.97 -0.97 -10.79
CA LEU A 81 -2.23 -0.10 -9.90
C LEU A 81 -2.20 -0.73 -8.51
N SER A 82 -1.02 -1.17 -8.08
CA SER A 82 -0.80 -1.69 -6.74
C SER A 82 -1.00 -0.60 -5.67
N TYR A 83 -1.21 -1.02 -4.42
CA TYR A 83 -1.33 -0.10 -3.28
C TYR A 83 -2.51 0.87 -3.35
N GLY A 84 -3.65 0.42 -3.87
CA GLY A 84 -4.91 1.19 -3.83
C GLY A 84 -5.45 1.40 -2.40
N PRO A 85 -6.62 2.02 -2.20
CA PRO A 85 -7.48 2.61 -3.22
C PRO A 85 -6.77 3.78 -3.91
N VAL A 86 -6.81 3.81 -5.24
CA VAL A 86 -6.19 4.87 -6.03
C VAL A 86 -7.20 6.01 -6.21
N ASN A 87 -6.85 7.21 -5.76
CA ASN A 87 -7.75 8.36 -5.80
C ASN A 87 -7.64 9.10 -7.14
N LYS A 88 -6.41 9.23 -7.67
CA LYS A 88 -6.17 9.91 -8.95
C LYS A 88 -4.84 9.51 -9.58
N ILE A 89 -4.79 9.61 -10.90
CA ILE A 89 -3.54 9.58 -11.67
C ILE A 89 -2.96 10.99 -11.71
N ILE A 90 -1.71 11.13 -11.31
CA ILE A 90 -0.97 12.40 -11.36
C ILE A 90 -0.32 12.55 -12.73
N LEU A 91 0.34 11.50 -13.21
CA LEU A 91 1.07 11.54 -14.47
C LEU A 91 1.15 10.14 -15.08
N ALA A 92 1.02 10.04 -16.40
CA ALA A 92 1.38 8.85 -17.16
C ALA A 92 2.22 9.25 -18.36
N THR A 93 3.44 8.72 -18.46
CA THR A 93 4.39 9.08 -19.52
C THR A 93 5.08 7.87 -20.14
N ASP A 94 5.48 8.04 -21.38
CA ASP A 94 6.49 7.23 -22.05
C ASP A 94 7.75 8.08 -22.20
N LYS A 95 8.69 7.87 -21.29
CA LYS A 95 9.82 8.77 -21.04
C LYS A 95 9.27 10.17 -20.69
N ASN A 96 9.30 11.10 -21.65
CA ASN A 96 8.83 12.48 -21.49
C ASN A 96 7.52 12.76 -22.24
N ARG A 97 7.01 11.80 -23.02
CA ARG A 97 5.77 11.96 -23.77
C ARG A 97 4.59 11.61 -22.87
N LYS A 98 3.66 12.53 -22.66
CA LYS A 98 2.41 12.27 -21.94
C LYS A 98 1.56 11.23 -22.69
N LEU A 99 1.05 10.25 -21.96
CA LEU A 99 0.19 9.20 -22.49
C LEU A 99 -1.28 9.56 -22.29
N SER A 100 -2.11 9.18 -23.25
CA SER A 100 -3.57 9.26 -23.13
C SER A 100 -4.12 7.94 -22.62
N TYR A 101 -4.97 8.01 -21.59
CA TYR A 101 -5.48 6.85 -20.88
C TYR A 101 -6.91 7.07 -20.38
N TYR A 102 -7.58 5.96 -20.11
CA TYR A 102 -8.75 5.88 -19.23
C TYR A 102 -8.31 5.36 -17.86
N PHE A 103 -8.88 5.90 -16.78
CA PHE A 103 -8.63 5.44 -15.41
C PHE A 103 -9.94 4.91 -14.81
N SER A 104 -9.91 3.68 -14.28
CA SER A 104 -10.96 3.11 -13.45
C SER A 104 -10.50 3.09 -12.01
N ASP A 105 -11.15 3.87 -11.16
CA ASP A 105 -10.98 3.89 -9.71
C ASP A 105 -11.46 2.58 -9.07
N VAL A 106 -12.64 2.09 -9.49
CA VAL A 106 -13.23 0.83 -9.02
C VAL A 106 -12.34 -0.37 -9.37
N GLY A 107 -11.90 -0.45 -10.63
CA GLY A 107 -11.01 -1.52 -11.10
C GLY A 107 -9.56 -1.33 -10.69
N SER A 108 -9.19 -0.15 -10.16
CA SER A 108 -7.82 0.24 -9.85
C SER A 108 -6.84 -0.02 -11.00
N TYR A 109 -7.21 0.38 -12.21
CA TYR A 109 -6.37 0.22 -13.41
C TYR A 109 -6.41 1.45 -14.31
N ILE A 110 -5.36 1.62 -15.09
CA ILE A 110 -5.38 2.49 -16.27
C ILE A 110 -5.39 1.66 -17.55
N GLU A 111 -6.02 2.19 -18.59
CA GLU A 111 -6.04 1.62 -19.92
C GLU A 111 -5.53 2.65 -20.93
N PHE A 112 -4.45 2.32 -21.64
CA PHE A 112 -3.86 3.21 -22.64
C PHE A 112 -4.58 3.12 -23.97
N PHE A 113 -4.89 4.27 -24.57
CA PHE A 113 -5.50 4.30 -25.90
C PHE A 113 -4.51 3.91 -27.01
N ASN A 114 -3.22 4.32 -26.89
CA ASN A 114 -2.18 4.11 -27.91
C ASN A 114 -0.97 3.31 -27.39
N TYR A 115 -1.21 2.09 -26.92
CA TYR A 115 -0.21 1.29 -26.19
C TYR A 115 0.92 0.67 -27.04
N LEU A 116 0.67 0.39 -28.33
CA LEU A 116 1.62 -0.33 -29.20
C LEU A 116 2.94 0.42 -29.44
N SER A 117 2.92 1.75 -29.34
CA SER A 117 4.10 2.61 -29.53
C SER A 117 4.91 2.83 -28.25
N ILE A 118 4.41 2.37 -27.10
CA ILE A 118 5.04 2.62 -25.80
C ILE A 118 6.21 1.67 -25.62
N ILE A 119 7.37 2.22 -25.23
CA ILE A 119 8.58 1.44 -24.92
C ILE A 119 8.74 1.29 -23.40
N ARG A 120 8.36 2.35 -22.68
CA ARG A 120 8.33 2.40 -21.22
C ARG A 120 7.08 3.14 -20.77
N ALA A 121 6.39 2.65 -19.75
CA ALA A 121 5.28 3.38 -19.15
C ALA A 121 5.61 3.70 -17.70
N ASP A 122 5.66 4.98 -17.35
CA ASP A 122 5.76 5.44 -15.97
C ASP A 122 4.42 6.08 -15.57
N VAL A 123 3.80 5.54 -14.52
CA VAL A 123 2.49 6.00 -14.03
C VAL A 123 2.64 6.40 -12.57
N VAL A 124 2.46 7.69 -12.28
CA VAL A 124 2.48 8.27 -10.94
C VAL A 124 1.05 8.52 -10.50
N TYR A 125 0.69 8.07 -9.30
CA TYR A 125 -0.66 8.14 -8.79
C TYR A 125 -0.70 8.37 -7.27
N GLU A 126 -1.79 8.97 -6.82
CA GLU A 126 -2.09 9.13 -5.39
C GLU A 126 -3.01 8.01 -4.95
N ALA A 127 -2.68 7.37 -3.83
CA ALA A 127 -3.48 6.32 -3.24
C ALA A 127 -3.57 6.48 -1.72
N GLY A 128 -4.68 6.04 -1.16
CA GLY A 128 -5.00 6.18 0.26
C GLY A 128 -6.50 6.21 0.48
N TYR A 129 -6.94 5.74 1.64
CA TYR A 129 -8.32 5.92 2.05
C TYR A 129 -8.57 7.40 2.38
N ASP A 130 -9.79 7.89 2.11
CA ASP A 130 -10.24 9.16 2.67
C ASP A 130 -10.46 9.05 4.17
N SER A 131 -10.98 7.90 4.63
CA SER A 131 -11.02 7.49 6.03
C SER A 131 -10.62 6.02 6.14
N VAL A 132 -9.58 5.73 6.94
CA VAL A 132 -9.10 4.36 7.14
C VAL A 132 -10.18 3.54 7.85
N PRO A 133 -10.60 2.38 7.31
CA PRO A 133 -11.59 1.52 7.94
C PRO A 133 -11.23 1.17 9.38
N GLU A 134 -12.20 1.25 10.29
CA GLU A 134 -12.00 1.03 11.72
C GLU A 134 -11.46 -0.37 12.04
N GLN A 135 -11.85 -1.38 11.26
CA GLN A 135 -11.33 -2.73 11.40
C GLN A 135 -9.83 -2.83 11.09
N ILE A 136 -9.33 -2.02 10.14
CA ILE A 136 -7.90 -1.95 9.83
C ILE A 136 -7.16 -1.24 10.98
N LYS A 137 -7.72 -0.13 11.50
CA LYS A 137 -7.15 0.56 12.67
C LYS A 137 -7.06 -0.37 13.88
N LEU A 138 -8.14 -1.10 14.18
CA LEU A 138 -8.15 -2.12 15.23
C LEU A 138 -7.10 -3.20 14.98
N GLY A 139 -6.96 -3.69 13.75
CA GLY A 139 -5.93 -4.66 13.41
C GLY A 139 -4.51 -4.14 13.63
N ILE A 140 -4.25 -2.86 13.36
CA ILE A 140 -2.97 -2.21 13.68
C ILE A 140 -2.77 -2.12 15.19
N MET A 141 -3.77 -1.71 15.97
CA MET A 141 -3.67 -1.68 17.43
C MET A 141 -3.41 -3.08 18.03
N GLN A 142 -4.08 -4.11 17.51
CA GLN A 142 -3.84 -5.51 17.91
C GLN A 142 -2.43 -5.97 17.56
N HIS A 143 -1.94 -5.62 16.37
CA HIS A 143 -0.57 -5.91 15.95
C HIS A 143 0.46 -5.22 16.85
N VAL A 144 0.28 -3.93 17.14
CA VAL A 144 1.14 -3.21 18.09
C VAL A 144 1.10 -3.85 19.48
N SER A 145 -0.09 -4.25 19.96
CA SER A 145 -0.23 -4.96 21.23
C SER A 145 0.54 -6.27 21.26
N ALA A 146 0.52 -7.03 20.16
CA ALA A 146 1.29 -8.25 20.02
C ALA A 146 2.81 -7.99 20.03
N LEU A 147 3.28 -6.97 19.32
CA LEU A 147 4.70 -6.59 19.32
C LEU A 147 5.17 -6.13 20.70
N TYR A 148 4.34 -5.33 21.38
CA TYR A 148 4.67 -4.79 22.69
C TYR A 148 4.72 -5.86 23.79
N LYS A 149 3.73 -6.76 23.83
CA LYS A 149 3.68 -7.86 24.81
C LYS A 149 4.80 -8.88 24.64
N ASN A 150 5.21 -9.11 23.39
CA ASN A 150 6.21 -10.12 23.04
C ASN A 150 7.57 -9.50 22.68
N ARG A 151 7.86 -8.30 23.18
CA ARG A 151 9.09 -7.55 22.85
C ARG A 151 10.40 -8.28 23.23
N GLU A 152 10.31 -9.28 24.09
CA GLU A 152 11.42 -10.12 24.58
C GLU A 152 11.38 -11.56 24.02
N SER A 153 10.43 -11.89 23.13
CA SER A 153 10.20 -13.26 22.64
C SER A 153 10.61 -13.44 21.17
N GLU A 154 10.80 -14.68 20.72
CA GLU A 154 11.10 -14.98 19.32
C GLU A 154 9.96 -14.56 18.37
N VAL A 155 10.33 -13.86 17.29
CA VAL A 155 9.45 -13.07 16.43
C VAL A 155 8.46 -13.92 15.59
N SER A 156 8.67 -15.23 15.43
CA SER A 156 8.09 -15.99 14.31
C SER A 156 6.61 -16.41 14.45
N SER A 157 6.11 -16.65 15.66
CA SER A 157 4.76 -17.23 15.86
C SER A 157 3.62 -16.22 15.70
N HIS A 158 3.80 -14.99 16.19
CA HIS A 158 2.73 -14.00 16.31
C HIS A 158 2.35 -13.29 15.01
N LEU A 159 3.29 -13.19 14.06
CA LEU A 159 3.04 -12.58 12.76
C LEU A 159 2.00 -13.36 11.92
N SER A 160 1.84 -14.66 12.18
CA SER A 160 0.88 -15.51 11.47
C SER A 160 -0.58 -15.16 11.79
N GLU A 161 -0.90 -14.88 13.05
CA GLU A 161 -2.24 -14.49 13.49
C GLU A 161 -2.57 -13.07 13.03
N VAL A 162 -1.59 -12.17 13.07
CA VAL A 162 -1.74 -10.79 12.58
C VAL A 162 -2.07 -10.76 11.09
N LYS A 163 -1.47 -11.64 10.26
CA LYS A 163 -1.83 -11.77 8.83
C LYS A 163 -3.32 -12.03 8.63
N LYS A 164 -3.93 -12.87 9.47
CA LYS A 164 -5.35 -13.24 9.34
C LYS A 164 -6.26 -12.04 9.54
N VAL A 165 -5.88 -11.08 10.39
CA VAL A 165 -6.64 -9.85 10.61
C VAL A 165 -6.73 -8.99 9.34
N TYR A 166 -5.64 -8.95 8.56
CA TYR A 166 -5.57 -8.14 7.34
C TYR A 166 -6.06 -8.87 6.09
N SER A 167 -6.11 -10.20 6.09
CA SER A 167 -6.45 -11.02 4.92
C SER A 167 -7.78 -10.65 4.24
N PRO A 168 -8.88 -10.34 4.97
CA PRO A 168 -10.14 -9.92 4.35
C PRO A 168 -10.08 -8.63 3.53
N PHE A 169 -9.06 -7.80 3.74
CA PHE A 169 -8.89 -6.52 3.02
C PHE A 169 -7.96 -6.63 1.81
N ARG A 170 -7.26 -7.77 1.66
CA ARG A 170 -6.42 -8.06 0.50
C ARG A 170 -7.25 -8.51 -0.69
N GLU A 171 -8.12 -9.49 -0.47
CA GLU A 171 -9.01 -10.06 -1.47
C GLU A 171 -10.44 -9.62 -1.15
N PRO A 172 -11.12 -8.87 -2.03
CA PRO A 172 -12.53 -8.55 -1.81
C PRO A 172 -13.33 -9.85 -1.79
N LYS A 173 -13.78 -10.26 -0.59
CA LYS A 173 -14.75 -11.35 -0.46
C LYS A 173 -16.11 -10.82 -0.90
N VAL A 174 -16.47 -11.05 -2.15
CA VAL A 174 -17.87 -10.93 -2.57
C VAL A 174 -18.59 -12.14 -2.00
N VAL A 175 -19.27 -11.97 -0.86
CA VAL A 175 -20.24 -12.96 -0.39
C VAL A 175 -21.49 -12.73 -1.23
N LEU A 176 -21.62 -13.52 -2.31
CA LEU A 176 -22.85 -13.62 -3.10
C LEU A 176 -23.85 -14.54 -2.39
#